data_AF-A0A8H4KVS6-F1
#
_entry.id   AF-A0A8H4KVS6-F1
#
_cell.length_a   1.000
_cell.length_b   1.000
_cell.length_c   1.000
_cell.angle_alpha   90.00
_cell.angle_beta   90.00
_cell.angle_gamma   90.00
#
_symmetry.space_group_name_H-M   'P 1'
#
loop_
_entity.id
_entity.type
_entity.pdbx_description
1 polymer ?
#
loop_
_entity_poly.entity_id
_entity_poly.type
_entity_poly.pdbx_seq_one_letter_code
_entity_poly.pdbx_strand_id
1 'polypeptide(L)'
;MGFPSRSRYKGTDEQKAKLRQQFERKCEFHIQHNVPIWNGEFGPVYESEGPDADEINEERYRLLGEQIRIYEEAQICWSTWTYKDIGVQGMVYTSPDSAWKKLIKPFLERKQSLQVDSATCCPSEEIDSLIGPFVAWIDRVSPSATHTYPSNWNTRNHIIRNTLQNFLATSLCGEFAELFRGKSEKELEELASSFAFKNCVLREGLNRIVAEHTKVVG
;
A
#
# COMPACT_ATOMS: atom_id res chain seq x y z
N MET A 1 7.74 7.17 0.19
CA MET A 1 8.23 6.46 -1.00
C MET A 1 7.51 5.12 -1.05
N GLY A 2 7.49 4.43 -2.17
CA GLY A 2 6.90 3.07 -2.27
C GLY A 2 5.38 3.01 -2.52
N PHE A 3 4.73 4.13 -2.79
CA PHE A 3 3.30 4.20 -3.16
C PHE A 3 3.14 5.08 -4.41
N PRO A 4 2.11 4.86 -5.26
CA PRO A 4 1.94 5.58 -6.52
C PRO A 4 1.92 7.10 -6.37
N SER A 5 1.25 7.62 -5.34
CA SER A 5 1.15 9.06 -5.04
C SER A 5 2.39 9.65 -4.33
N ARG A 6 3.48 8.90 -4.17
CA ARG A 6 4.67 9.31 -3.42
C ARG A 6 5.91 9.33 -4.33
N SER A 7 6.92 10.07 -3.90
CA SER A 7 8.20 10.14 -4.60
C SER A 7 8.84 8.75 -4.82
N ARG A 8 9.47 8.60 -5.99
CA ARG A 8 10.29 7.44 -6.38
C ARG A 8 11.51 7.29 -5.47
N TYR A 9 12.00 6.06 -5.30
CA TYR A 9 13.20 5.75 -4.51
C TYR A 9 14.38 5.49 -5.45
N LYS A 10 15.34 6.41 -5.48
CA LYS A 10 16.54 6.31 -6.31
C LYS A 10 17.77 5.83 -5.51
N GLY A 11 17.64 5.68 -4.19
CA GLY A 11 18.70 5.17 -3.31
C GLY A 11 19.77 6.19 -2.95
N THR A 12 19.44 7.49 -3.03
CA THR A 12 20.36 8.57 -2.65
C THR A 12 20.60 8.58 -1.14
N ASP A 13 21.71 9.18 -0.71
CA ASP A 13 22.06 9.24 0.71
C ASP A 13 21.02 10.02 1.52
N GLU A 14 20.40 11.05 0.94
CA GLU A 14 19.30 11.78 1.57
C GLU A 14 18.07 10.89 1.78
N GLN A 15 17.76 10.02 0.81
CA GLN A 15 16.64 9.09 0.93
C GLN A 15 16.90 8.01 1.99
N LYS A 16 18.12 7.48 2.05
CA LYS A 16 18.54 6.52 3.08
C LYS A 16 18.54 7.14 4.47
N ALA A 17 19.10 8.34 4.62
CA ALA A 17 19.09 9.09 5.87
C ALA A 17 17.65 9.37 6.34
N LYS A 18 16.76 9.73 5.42
CA LYS A 18 15.33 9.94 5.72
C LYS A 18 14.66 8.66 6.21
N LEU A 19 14.92 7.50 5.61
CA LEU A 19 14.36 6.22 6.08
C LEU A 19 14.83 5.89 7.50
N ARG A 20 16.11 6.09 7.79
CA ARG A 20 16.67 5.88 9.14
C ARG A 20 16.05 6.84 10.17
N GLN A 21 15.98 8.13 9.86
CA GLN A 21 15.33 9.11 10.73
C GLN A 21 13.86 8.76 11.01
N GLN A 22 13.13 8.29 10.00
CA GLN A 22 11.74 7.87 10.17
C GLN A 22 11.60 6.64 11.06
N PHE A 23 12.53 5.69 10.97
CA PHE A 23 12.61 4.53 11.83
C PHE A 23 12.90 4.93 13.29
N GLU A 24 13.94 5.72 13.52
CA GLU A 24 14.36 6.18 14.85
C GLU A 24 13.23 6.93 15.56
N ARG A 25 12.57 7.87 14.86
CA ARG A 25 11.42 8.61 15.40
C ARG A 25 10.26 7.69 15.79
N LYS A 26 9.98 6.63 15.01
CA LYS A 26 8.91 5.67 15.34
C LYS A 26 9.28 4.79 16.54
N CYS A 27 10.57 4.52 16.72
CA CYS A 27 11.07 3.66 17.78
C CYS A 27 11.49 4.43 19.04
N GLU A 28 11.44 5.76 19.04
CA GLU A 28 11.90 6.63 20.14
C GLU A 28 11.38 6.17 21.51
N PHE A 29 10.06 5.98 21.63
CA PHE A 29 9.45 5.48 22.87
C PHE A 29 10.02 4.12 23.28
N HIS A 30 10.17 3.19 22.34
CA HIS A 30 10.64 1.84 22.64
C HIS A 30 12.09 1.85 23.13
N ILE A 31 12.93 2.67 22.49
CA ILE A 31 14.34 2.87 22.86
C ILE A 31 14.45 3.52 24.24
N GLN A 32 13.69 4.58 24.51
CA GLN A 32 13.70 5.29 25.79
C GLN A 32 13.23 4.42 26.96
N HIS A 33 12.25 3.55 26.72
CA HIS A 33 11.67 2.70 27.75
C HIS A 33 12.24 1.27 27.78
N ASN A 34 13.22 0.97 26.92
CA ASN A 34 13.82 -0.35 26.79
C ASN A 34 12.76 -1.47 26.62
N VAL A 35 11.82 -1.27 25.69
CA VAL A 35 10.76 -2.24 25.38
C VAL A 35 10.92 -2.80 23.95
N PRO A 36 10.48 -4.04 23.68
CA PRO A 36 10.66 -4.69 22.38
C PRO A 36 10.03 -3.91 21.21
N ILE A 37 10.67 -3.95 20.05
CA ILE A 37 10.18 -3.33 18.82
C ILE A 37 9.76 -4.43 17.82
N TRP A 38 8.55 -4.31 17.29
CA TRP A 38 8.02 -5.17 16.22
C TRP A 38 7.45 -4.31 15.09
N ASN A 39 7.99 -4.44 13.88
CA ASN A 39 7.41 -3.84 12.69
C ASN A 39 6.50 -4.83 11.97
N GLY A 40 5.23 -4.85 12.35
CA GLY A 40 4.27 -5.85 11.87
C GLY A 40 3.82 -5.70 10.42
N GLU A 41 3.91 -4.51 9.83
CA GLU A 41 3.47 -4.27 8.46
C GLU A 41 4.34 -3.22 7.77
N PHE A 42 4.97 -3.62 6.67
CA PHE A 42 5.62 -2.71 5.73
C PHE A 42 5.75 -3.35 4.35
N GLY A 43 5.85 -2.53 3.32
CA GLY A 43 6.03 -2.97 1.95
C GLY A 43 5.66 -1.85 0.98
N PRO A 44 6.24 -1.83 -0.22
CA PRO A 44 5.76 -0.97 -1.29
C PRO A 44 4.59 -1.62 -2.05
N VAL A 45 3.76 -0.79 -2.67
CA VAL A 45 2.79 -1.22 -3.69
C VAL A 45 3.53 -1.36 -5.02
N TYR A 46 3.22 -2.36 -5.85
CA TYR A 46 3.89 -2.64 -7.13
C TYR A 46 3.01 -2.27 -8.33
N GLU A 47 3.64 -1.80 -9.40
CA GLU A 47 2.95 -1.53 -10.67
C GLU A 47 2.75 -2.84 -11.44
N SER A 48 1.56 -3.04 -11.99
CA SER A 48 1.25 -4.19 -12.85
C SER A 48 1.27 -3.87 -14.34
N GLU A 49 1.07 -2.60 -14.70
CA GLU A 49 0.93 -2.14 -16.08
C GLU A 49 1.65 -0.80 -16.25
N GLY A 50 2.04 -0.45 -17.48
CA GLY A 50 2.66 0.84 -17.82
C GLY A 50 4.12 0.74 -18.28
N PRO A 51 4.61 1.75 -19.02
CA PRO A 51 5.94 1.72 -19.64
C PRO A 51 7.09 1.70 -18.62
N ASP A 52 6.88 2.29 -17.44
CA ASP A 52 7.89 2.41 -16.39
C ASP A 52 7.70 1.37 -15.27
N ALA A 53 6.77 0.42 -15.41
CA ALA A 53 6.39 -0.49 -14.33
C ALA A 53 7.58 -1.28 -13.78
N ASP A 54 8.45 -1.78 -14.67
CA ASP A 54 9.65 -2.54 -14.29
C ASP A 54 10.66 -1.66 -13.52
N GLU A 55 10.96 -0.46 -14.03
CA GLU A 55 11.89 0.46 -13.36
C GLU A 55 11.36 0.88 -11.98
N ILE A 56 10.06 1.19 -11.89
CA ILE A 56 9.39 1.56 -10.63
C ILE A 56 9.41 0.39 -9.64
N ASN A 57 9.18 -0.84 -10.11
CA ASN A 57 9.20 -2.02 -9.26
C ASN A 57 10.61 -2.34 -8.75
N GLU A 58 11.65 -2.19 -9.58
CA GLU A 58 13.05 -2.33 -9.16
C GLU A 58 13.45 -1.30 -8.10
N GLU A 59 12.99 -0.06 -8.21
CA GLU A 59 13.16 0.94 -7.15
C GLU A 59 12.45 0.55 -5.85
N ARG A 60 11.25 -0.02 -5.96
CA ARG A 60 10.46 -0.47 -4.81
C ARG A 60 11.09 -1.70 -4.14
N TYR A 61 11.70 -2.62 -4.89
CA TYR A 61 12.50 -3.70 -4.32
C TYR A 61 13.73 -3.17 -3.57
N ARG A 62 14.45 -2.20 -4.14
CA ARG A 62 15.58 -1.56 -3.45
C ARG A 62 15.16 -0.82 -2.18
N LEU A 63 14.02 -0.12 -2.22
CA LEU A 63 13.43 0.53 -1.05
C LEU A 63 13.15 -0.48 0.06
N LEU A 64 12.53 -1.62 -0.29
CA LEU A 64 12.24 -2.69 0.66
C LEU A 64 13.53 -3.23 1.30
N GLY A 65 14.54 -3.54 0.50
CA GLY A 65 15.83 -4.03 1.00
C GLY A 65 16.50 -3.04 1.95
N GLU A 66 16.47 -1.74 1.65
CA GLU A 66 17.01 -0.71 2.54
C GLU A 66 16.24 -0.63 3.87
N GLN A 67 14.91 -0.79 3.86
CA GLN A 67 14.12 -0.85 5.08
C GLN A 67 14.47 -2.08 5.93
N ILE A 68 14.61 -3.25 5.31
CA ILE A 68 14.99 -4.48 6.01
C ILE A 68 16.39 -4.34 6.63
N ARG A 69 17.36 -3.79 5.88
CA ARG A 69 18.71 -3.51 6.40
C ARG A 69 18.69 -2.66 7.66
N ILE A 70 17.85 -1.61 7.70
CA ILE A 70 17.69 -0.77 8.90
C ILE A 70 17.14 -1.60 10.07
N TYR A 71 16.17 -2.49 9.81
CA TYR A 71 15.57 -3.33 10.84
C TYR A 71 16.55 -4.38 11.39
N GLU A 72 17.38 -4.98 10.53
CA GLU A 72 18.42 -5.91 10.92
C GLU A 72 19.53 -5.24 11.75
N GLU A 73 20.00 -4.06 11.34
CA GLU A 73 20.97 -3.28 12.10
C GLU A 73 20.45 -2.90 13.49
N ALA A 74 19.16 -2.59 13.59
CA ALA A 74 18.50 -2.30 14.86
C ALA A 74 18.07 -3.57 15.63
N GLN A 75 18.31 -4.76 15.06
CA GLN A 75 17.95 -6.06 15.61
C GLN A 75 16.47 -6.17 16.01
N ILE A 76 15.58 -5.57 15.22
CA ILE A 76 14.14 -5.64 15.45
C ILE A 76 13.50 -6.74 14.62
N CYS A 77 12.42 -7.31 15.15
CA CYS A 77 11.62 -8.28 14.41
C CYS A 77 10.68 -7.53 13.42
N TRP A 78 10.44 -8.11 12.24
CA TRP A 78 9.60 -7.52 11.21
C TRP A 78 8.76 -8.55 10.44
N SER A 79 7.65 -8.11 9.86
CA SER A 79 6.85 -8.86 8.89
C SER A 79 6.49 -7.96 7.71
N THR A 80 6.72 -8.44 6.50
CA THR A 80 6.26 -7.75 5.29
C THR A 80 4.75 -7.86 5.16
N TRP A 81 4.14 -6.84 4.54
CA TRP A 81 2.78 -6.89 4.06
C TRP A 81 2.83 -7.00 2.53
N THR A 82 2.31 -8.06 1.91
CA THR A 82 1.55 -9.22 2.44
C THR A 82 1.95 -10.51 1.73
N TYR A 83 1.55 -11.67 2.26
CA TYR A 83 1.84 -12.96 1.62
C TYR A 83 1.10 -13.10 0.29
N LYS A 84 -0.23 -12.90 0.26
CA LYS A 84 -1.06 -13.11 -0.92
C LYS A 84 -2.09 -12.01 -1.14
N ASP A 85 -2.20 -11.52 -2.36
CA ASP A 85 -3.25 -10.56 -2.74
C ASP A 85 -3.64 -10.63 -4.23
N ILE A 86 -4.26 -9.56 -4.73
CA ILE A 86 -4.74 -9.40 -6.10
C ILE A 86 -3.73 -8.68 -7.03
N GLY A 87 -2.46 -8.64 -6.65
CA GLY A 87 -1.36 -8.06 -7.43
C GLY A 87 -0.93 -6.67 -6.99
N VAL A 88 -1.09 -6.31 -5.71
CA VAL A 88 -0.82 -4.95 -5.20
C VAL A 88 0.52 -4.91 -4.45
N GLN A 89 0.67 -5.68 -3.39
CA GLN A 89 1.87 -5.77 -2.52
C GLN A 89 2.37 -7.22 -2.37
N GLY A 90 1.53 -8.21 -2.69
CA GLY A 90 1.75 -9.61 -2.37
C GLY A 90 3.04 -10.21 -2.89
N MET A 91 3.67 -11.07 -2.06
CA MET A 91 4.71 -12.03 -2.44
C MET A 91 4.20 -13.05 -3.49
N VAL A 92 2.93 -13.39 -3.35
CA VAL A 92 2.15 -14.24 -4.23
C VAL A 92 0.90 -13.45 -4.62
N TYR A 93 0.44 -13.54 -5.87
CA TYR A 93 -0.79 -12.86 -6.25
C TYR A 93 -1.57 -13.60 -7.32
N THR A 94 -2.88 -13.36 -7.38
CA THR A 94 -3.74 -13.93 -8.43
C THR A 94 -3.23 -13.50 -9.81
N SER A 95 -3.13 -14.43 -10.77
CA SER A 95 -2.77 -14.10 -12.15
C SER A 95 -3.68 -12.99 -12.72
N PRO A 96 -3.15 -12.01 -13.48
CA PRO A 96 -3.96 -11.03 -14.20
C PRO A 96 -5.02 -11.67 -15.10
N ASP A 97 -4.75 -12.89 -15.60
CA ASP A 97 -5.66 -13.66 -16.45
C ASP A 97 -6.67 -14.52 -15.69
N SER A 98 -6.61 -14.52 -14.35
CA SER A 98 -7.51 -15.32 -13.52
C SER A 98 -8.96 -14.85 -13.63
N ALA A 99 -9.91 -15.75 -13.41
CA ALA A 99 -11.34 -15.43 -13.40
C ALA A 99 -11.64 -14.31 -12.38
N TRP A 100 -10.97 -14.35 -11.21
CA TRP A 100 -11.11 -13.33 -10.19
C TRP A 100 -10.68 -11.95 -10.67
N LYS A 101 -9.46 -11.83 -11.23
CA LYS A 101 -8.94 -10.53 -11.71
C LYS A 101 -9.77 -9.96 -12.84
N LYS A 102 -10.19 -10.80 -13.80
CA LYS A 102 -11.07 -10.40 -14.90
C LYS A 102 -12.40 -9.86 -14.40
N LEU A 103 -13.02 -10.51 -13.42
CA LEU A 103 -14.29 -10.08 -12.84
C LEU A 103 -14.19 -8.70 -12.18
N ILE A 104 -13.16 -8.48 -11.36
CA ILE A 104 -13.06 -7.27 -10.53
C ILE A 104 -12.34 -6.10 -11.21
N LYS A 105 -11.66 -6.30 -12.35
CA LYS A 105 -10.84 -5.27 -13.01
C LYS A 105 -11.59 -3.95 -13.24
N PRO A 106 -12.82 -3.92 -13.79
CA PRO A 106 -13.55 -2.66 -13.97
C PRO A 106 -13.83 -1.93 -12.64
N PHE A 107 -14.06 -2.71 -11.57
CA PHE A 107 -14.30 -2.14 -10.25
C PHE A 107 -13.00 -1.60 -9.63
N LEU A 108 -11.85 -2.27 -9.83
CA LEU A 108 -10.55 -1.77 -9.39
C LEU A 108 -10.19 -0.44 -10.07
N GLU A 109 -10.41 -0.34 -11.38
CA GLU A 109 -10.20 0.89 -12.15
C GLU A 109 -11.07 2.03 -11.60
N ARG A 110 -12.35 1.74 -11.31
CA ARG A 110 -13.25 2.70 -10.65
C ARG A 110 -12.79 3.08 -9.24
N LYS A 111 -12.31 2.13 -8.43
CA LYS A 111 -11.79 2.46 -7.09
C LYS A 111 -10.56 3.37 -7.18
N GLN A 112 -9.70 3.15 -8.18
CA GLN A 112 -8.51 3.96 -8.41
C GLN A 112 -8.89 5.39 -8.83
N SER A 113 -9.83 5.56 -9.76
CA SER A 113 -10.27 6.89 -10.21
C SER A 113 -10.93 7.69 -9.10
N LEU A 114 -11.71 7.02 -8.23
CA LEU A 114 -12.36 7.63 -7.07
C LEU A 114 -11.41 7.80 -5.85
N GLN A 115 -10.17 7.32 -5.93
CA GLN A 115 -9.17 7.34 -4.84
C GLN A 115 -9.66 6.75 -3.51
N VAL A 116 -10.57 5.78 -3.55
CA VAL A 116 -11.17 5.19 -2.33
C VAL A 116 -10.22 4.25 -1.60
N ASP A 117 -9.20 3.74 -2.28
CA ASP A 117 -8.12 2.94 -1.67
C ASP A 117 -6.85 3.78 -1.52
N SER A 118 -6.39 3.98 -0.28
CA SER A 118 -5.19 4.80 -0.02
C SER A 118 -3.89 4.24 -0.61
N ALA A 119 -3.84 2.92 -0.81
CA ALA A 119 -2.63 2.25 -1.29
C ALA A 119 -2.41 2.40 -2.80
N THR A 120 -3.50 2.47 -3.57
CA THR A 120 -3.48 2.46 -5.04
C THR A 120 -3.94 3.79 -5.66
N CYS A 121 -4.24 4.79 -4.82
CA CYS A 121 -4.68 6.10 -5.30
C CYS A 121 -3.59 6.81 -6.13
N CYS A 122 -4.03 7.39 -7.24
CA CYS A 122 -3.22 8.22 -8.12
C CYS A 122 -3.74 9.67 -8.09
N PRO A 123 -2.90 10.70 -8.35
CA PRO A 123 -3.35 12.08 -8.47
C PRO A 123 -4.53 12.23 -9.43
N SER A 124 -5.51 13.08 -9.09
CA SER A 124 -6.71 13.34 -9.88
C SER A 124 -7.10 14.81 -9.77
N GLU A 125 -7.12 15.50 -10.90
CA GLU A 125 -7.48 16.93 -10.98
C GLU A 125 -8.92 17.18 -10.53
N GLU A 126 -9.83 16.25 -10.84
CA GLU A 126 -11.23 16.31 -10.42
C GLU A 126 -11.35 16.29 -8.88
N ILE A 127 -10.69 15.33 -8.24
CA ILE A 127 -10.69 15.21 -6.77
C ILE A 127 -9.96 16.39 -6.14
N ASP A 128 -8.86 16.85 -6.74
CA ASP A 128 -8.11 18.01 -6.26
C ASP A 128 -8.95 19.29 -6.28
N SER A 129 -9.72 19.49 -7.36
CA SER A 129 -10.63 20.63 -7.51
C SER A 129 -11.81 20.59 -6.55
N LEU A 130 -12.28 19.40 -6.18
CA LEU A 130 -13.36 19.22 -5.20
C LEU A 130 -12.88 19.43 -3.76
N ILE A 131 -11.78 18.77 -3.38
CA ILE A 131 -11.30 18.73 -1.98
C ILE A 131 -10.47 19.96 -1.63
N GLY A 132 -9.72 20.54 -2.58
CA GLY A 132 -8.83 21.66 -2.34
C GLY A 132 -9.52 22.88 -1.69
N PRO A 133 -10.60 23.42 -2.28
CA PRO A 133 -11.34 24.54 -1.70
C PRO A 133 -11.94 24.22 -0.32
N PHE A 134 -12.40 22.98 -0.12
CA PHE A 134 -12.97 22.57 1.17
C PHE A 134 -11.90 22.51 2.27
N VAL A 135 -10.73 21.95 1.97
CA VAL A 135 -9.57 21.95 2.89
C VAL A 135 -9.14 23.37 3.23
N ALA A 136 -9.03 24.24 2.22
CA ALA A 136 -8.65 25.65 2.43
C ALA A 136 -9.68 26.40 3.31
N TRP A 137 -10.96 26.11 3.15
CA TRP A 137 -12.01 26.65 4.01
C TRP A 137 -11.85 26.17 5.45
N ILE A 138 -11.62 24.86 5.68
CA ILE A 138 -11.40 24.30 7.02
C ILE A 138 -10.19 24.95 7.69
N ASP A 139 -9.05 25.00 6.99
CA ASP A 139 -7.81 25.56 7.56
C ASP A 139 -7.98 27.04 7.93
N ARG A 140 -8.82 27.78 7.20
CA ARG A 140 -9.15 29.18 7.51
C ARG A 140 -10.05 29.33 8.74
N VAL A 141 -11.09 28.50 8.88
CA VAL A 141 -12.08 28.64 9.97
C VAL A 141 -11.69 27.87 11.24
N SER A 142 -10.82 26.86 11.11
CA SER A 142 -10.30 26.05 12.19
C SER A 142 -8.82 25.74 11.95
N PRO A 143 -7.90 26.70 12.18
CA PRO A 143 -6.47 26.47 12.03
C PRO A 143 -5.95 25.31 12.90
N SER A 144 -6.62 25.01 14.03
CA SER A 144 -6.31 23.87 14.89
C SER A 144 -6.54 22.52 14.21
N ALA A 145 -7.34 22.44 13.15
CA ALA A 145 -7.55 21.21 12.37
C ALA A 145 -6.25 20.62 11.82
N THR A 146 -5.26 21.48 11.52
CA THR A 146 -3.92 21.07 11.07
C THR A 146 -3.13 20.27 12.12
N HIS A 147 -3.54 20.32 13.39
CA HIS A 147 -2.91 19.62 14.51
C HIS A 147 -3.71 18.38 14.94
N THR A 148 -4.76 18.01 14.21
CA THR A 148 -5.60 16.86 14.53
C THR A 148 -4.80 15.57 14.48
N TYR A 149 -4.92 14.72 15.50
CA TYR A 149 -4.27 13.42 15.54
C TYR A 149 -4.82 12.50 14.42
N PRO A 150 -3.97 11.79 13.64
CA PRO A 150 -2.52 11.72 13.81
C PRO A 150 -1.78 12.98 13.32
N SER A 151 -0.87 13.50 14.15
CA SER A 151 -0.24 14.82 13.95
C SER A 151 0.71 14.91 12.74
N ASN A 152 1.06 13.76 12.14
CA ASN A 152 1.80 13.72 10.89
C ASN A 152 0.91 13.83 9.64
N TRP A 153 -0.40 14.03 9.81
CA TRP A 153 -1.35 14.27 8.73
C TRP A 153 -1.72 15.75 8.64
N ASN A 154 -1.88 16.24 7.42
CA ASN A 154 -2.51 17.54 7.18
C ASN A 154 -4.04 17.38 7.11
N THR A 155 -4.76 18.50 7.14
CA THR A 155 -6.23 18.56 7.03
C THR A 155 -6.74 17.79 5.82
N ARG A 156 -6.05 17.87 4.68
CA ARG A 156 -6.42 17.13 3.47
C ARG A 156 -6.47 15.61 3.70
N ASN A 157 -5.48 15.02 4.36
CA ASN A 157 -5.47 13.59 4.62
C ASN A 157 -6.63 13.18 5.54
N HIS A 158 -6.97 13.99 6.53
CA HIS A 158 -8.13 13.78 7.39
C HIS A 158 -9.44 13.80 6.60
N ILE A 159 -9.60 14.76 5.69
CA ILE A 159 -10.78 14.85 4.84
C ILE A 159 -10.87 13.66 3.90
N ILE A 160 -9.82 13.37 3.12
CA ILE A 160 -9.81 12.23 2.20
C ILE A 160 -10.09 10.92 2.93
N ARG A 161 -9.50 10.71 4.11
CA ARG A 161 -9.72 9.49 4.91
C ARG A 161 -11.20 9.34 5.27
N ASN A 162 -11.81 10.39 5.81
CA ASN A 162 -13.18 10.32 6.32
C ASN A 162 -14.24 10.31 5.21
N THR A 163 -13.97 10.95 4.07
CA THR A 163 -14.94 11.03 2.97
C THR A 163 -14.70 9.93 1.94
N LEU A 164 -13.65 10.00 1.14
CA LEU A 164 -13.43 9.09 0.02
C LEU A 164 -13.12 7.68 0.50
N GLN A 165 -12.22 7.55 1.48
CA GLN A 165 -11.67 6.24 1.87
C GLN A 165 -12.48 5.52 2.96
N ASN A 166 -13.42 6.21 3.60
CA ASN A 166 -14.34 5.62 4.57
C ASN A 166 -15.77 5.66 4.04
N PHE A 167 -16.38 6.85 3.94
CA PHE A 167 -17.79 6.99 3.58
C PHE A 167 -18.09 6.46 2.15
N LEU A 168 -17.42 7.00 1.13
CA LEU A 168 -17.63 6.60 -0.27
C LEU A 168 -17.19 5.15 -0.51
N ALA A 169 -16.03 4.76 0.01
CA ALA A 169 -15.57 3.37 -0.04
C ALA A 169 -16.63 2.39 0.49
N THR A 170 -17.24 2.71 1.64
CA THR A 170 -18.28 1.87 2.26
C THR A 170 -19.56 1.83 1.43
N SER A 171 -19.98 2.95 0.84
CA SER A 171 -21.20 2.96 0.00
C SER A 171 -21.05 2.10 -1.26
N LEU A 172 -19.82 1.87 -1.72
CA LEU A 172 -19.53 1.05 -2.90
C LEU A 172 -19.50 -0.47 -2.59
N CYS A 173 -19.52 -0.89 -1.33
CA CYS A 173 -19.46 -2.32 -0.96
C CYS A 173 -20.61 -3.13 -1.55
N GLY A 174 -21.82 -2.58 -1.59
CA GLY A 174 -22.98 -3.24 -2.20
C GLY A 174 -22.75 -3.49 -3.69
N GLU A 175 -22.26 -2.48 -4.42
CA GLU A 175 -21.97 -2.60 -5.85
C GLU A 175 -20.86 -3.61 -6.15
N PHE A 176 -19.87 -3.75 -5.25
CA PHE A 176 -18.87 -4.81 -5.38
C PHE A 176 -19.50 -6.20 -5.23
N ALA A 177 -20.43 -6.37 -4.27
CA ALA A 177 -21.12 -7.64 -4.05
C ALA A 177 -22.00 -8.03 -5.26
N GLU A 178 -22.58 -7.06 -5.96
CA GLU A 178 -23.37 -7.28 -7.18
C GLU A 178 -22.60 -8.00 -8.29
N LEU A 179 -21.27 -7.87 -8.35
CA LEU A 179 -20.42 -8.60 -9.32
C LEU A 179 -20.59 -10.12 -9.23
N PHE A 180 -21.05 -10.63 -8.09
CA PHE A 180 -21.21 -12.06 -7.83
C PHE A 180 -22.67 -12.53 -7.95
N ARG A 181 -23.63 -11.62 -8.15
CA ARG A 181 -25.05 -11.96 -8.23
C ARG A 181 -25.32 -12.89 -9.42
N GLY A 182 -26.09 -13.95 -9.17
CA GLY A 182 -26.54 -14.89 -10.20
C GLY A 182 -25.48 -15.89 -10.67
N LYS A 183 -24.26 -15.86 -10.11
CA LYS A 183 -23.25 -16.87 -10.38
C LYS A 183 -23.63 -18.22 -9.78
N SER A 184 -23.42 -19.27 -10.54
CA SER A 184 -23.54 -20.65 -10.07
C SER A 184 -22.41 -21.02 -9.11
N GLU A 185 -22.61 -22.08 -8.32
CA GLU A 185 -21.57 -22.63 -7.44
C GLU A 185 -20.29 -22.95 -8.22
N LYS A 186 -20.40 -23.48 -9.45
CA LYS A 186 -19.26 -23.78 -10.32
C LYS A 186 -18.45 -22.53 -10.69
N GLU A 187 -19.13 -21.42 -11.02
CA GLU A 187 -18.45 -20.15 -11.33
C GLU A 187 -17.80 -19.54 -10.09
N LEU A 188 -18.43 -19.67 -8.91
CA LEU A 188 -17.85 -19.24 -7.65
C LEU A 188 -16.61 -20.07 -7.28
N GLU A 189 -16.63 -21.38 -7.54
CA GLU A 189 -15.49 -22.26 -7.35
C GLU A 189 -14.34 -21.89 -8.31
N GLU A 190 -14.65 -21.57 -9.56
CA GLU A 190 -13.66 -21.08 -10.52
C GLU A 190 -13.01 -19.76 -10.05
N LEU A 191 -13.82 -18.83 -9.53
CA LEU A 191 -13.34 -17.59 -8.93
C LEU A 191 -12.43 -17.85 -7.73
N ALA A 192 -12.85 -18.70 -6.77
CA ALA A 192 -12.06 -19.07 -5.61
C ALA A 192 -10.74 -19.77 -5.99
N SER A 193 -10.78 -20.62 -7.03
CA SER A 193 -9.61 -21.34 -7.54
C SER A 193 -8.51 -20.39 -8.05
N SER A 194 -8.83 -19.14 -8.37
CA SER A 194 -7.85 -18.10 -8.74
C SER A 194 -6.83 -17.84 -7.64
N PHE A 195 -7.16 -18.13 -6.38
CA PHE A 195 -6.26 -17.99 -5.22
C PHE A 195 -5.49 -19.27 -4.88
N ALA A 196 -5.76 -20.39 -5.56
CA ALA A 196 -4.96 -21.61 -5.38
C ALA A 196 -3.51 -21.32 -5.77
N PHE A 197 -2.55 -21.78 -4.97
CA PHE A 197 -1.13 -21.44 -5.13
C PHE A 197 -0.60 -21.74 -6.55
N LYS A 198 -0.98 -22.89 -7.12
CA LYS A 198 -0.64 -23.31 -8.49
C LYS A 198 -1.14 -22.35 -9.60
N ASN A 199 -2.13 -21.51 -9.30
CA ASN A 199 -2.73 -20.55 -10.22
C ASN A 199 -2.27 -19.10 -9.95
N CYS A 200 -1.44 -18.90 -8.92
CA CYS A 200 -0.90 -17.60 -8.55
C CYS A 200 0.44 -17.34 -9.25
N VAL A 201 0.82 -16.08 -9.31
CA VAL A 201 2.12 -15.61 -9.77
C VAL A 201 2.98 -15.27 -8.56
N LEU A 202 4.26 -15.59 -8.63
CA LEU A 202 5.26 -15.25 -7.61
C LEU A 202 5.92 -13.91 -7.97
N ARG A 203 6.06 -13.03 -6.98
CA ARG A 203 6.79 -11.78 -7.14
C ARG A 203 8.28 -12.01 -6.89
N GLU A 204 8.98 -12.44 -7.92
CA GLU A 204 10.40 -12.87 -7.83
C GLU A 204 11.31 -11.82 -7.16
N GLY A 205 11.19 -10.53 -7.51
CA GLY A 205 12.02 -9.48 -6.92
C GLY A 205 11.83 -9.33 -5.40
N LEU A 206 10.57 -9.34 -4.95
CA LEU A 206 10.22 -9.28 -3.51
C LEU A 206 10.70 -10.56 -2.80
N ASN A 207 10.40 -11.72 -3.38
CA ASN A 207 10.73 -13.02 -2.79
C ASN A 207 12.24 -13.20 -2.64
N ARG A 208 13.02 -12.75 -3.63
CA ARG A 208 14.48 -12.76 -3.58
C ARG A 208 15.02 -11.88 -2.45
N ILE A 209 14.55 -10.63 -2.33
CA ILE A 209 15.00 -9.71 -1.27
C ILE A 209 14.69 -10.31 0.12
N VAL A 210 13.46 -10.79 0.33
CA VAL A 210 13.09 -11.42 1.62
C VAL A 210 13.93 -12.68 1.88
N ALA A 211 14.19 -13.51 0.87
CA ALA A 211 15.01 -14.71 1.00
C ALA A 211 16.48 -14.40 1.34
N GLU A 212 17.05 -13.32 0.80
CA GLU A 212 18.43 -12.90 1.10
C GLU A 212 18.59 -12.51 2.58
N HIS A 213 17.60 -11.83 3.16
CA HIS A 213 17.60 -11.36 4.55
C HIS A 213 17.15 -12.42 5.59
N THR A 214 16.72 -13.59 5.14
CA THR A 214 16.31 -14.71 6.02
C THR A 214 17.36 -15.81 6.13
N LYS A 215 18.48 -15.69 5.41
CA LYS A 215 19.63 -16.57 5.57
C LYS A 215 20.27 -16.29 6.92
N VAL A 216 19.91 -17.12 7.90
CA VAL A 216 20.50 -17.12 9.24
C VAL A 216 22.02 -17.14 9.10
N VAL A 217 22.67 -16.06 9.54
CA VAL A 217 24.12 -16.08 9.80
C VAL A 217 24.28 -16.86 11.11
N GLY A 218 24.48 -18.18 10.97
CA GLY A 218 24.85 -19.06 12.07
C GLY A 218 26.32 -18.95 12.41
#